data_AF-V4LWN6-F1
#
_entry.id   AF-V4LWN6-F1
#
_cell.length_a   1.000
_cell.length_b   1.000
_cell.length_c   1.000
_cell.angle_alpha   90.00
_cell.angle_beta   90.00
_cell.angle_gamma   90.00
#
_symmetry.space_group_name_H-M   'P 1'
#
loop_
_entity.id
_entity.type
_entity.pdbx_description
1 polymer ?
#
loop_
_entity_poly.entity_id
_entity_poly.type
_entity_poly.pdbx_seq_one_letter_code
_entity_poly.pdbx_strand_id
1 'polypeptide(L)'
;MPEAYQDKIDLEARKRGINIMNGTFSKLLESLESGKELKLVIPKRTLTNTIFDPEKGILKLGVSKLERRFLDMNEARRFMQTLVMASIIYRALIENEYPTIRDLYYRGKHTIVYRDLEGKHREENTWDEQAESDAVLRDLEVMLGLLREDLMILSKEKGKVVGNMRIRSGNDVIDLSKLGHGAYAIESTPDLIEFLDVDAEFVLVVEKDAVFQQLHRVGFWQKYKSILVTGAGQPDRATRRFVRRLNEELGLPVYVLTDSDPYGWYIYSVFKVGSIQLSYESERLATPKAKFLGVSMSDIFGHGRKKPYLTDEERRNYIIKAKELDIRRAKELMKYSWFQTNLWKREIDMFLDKKAKLEIEALASKGLRFLAFQYLPEKIQTHDWIE
;
A
#
# COMPACT_ATOMS: atom_id res chain seq x y z
N MET A 1 -2.27 14.93 35.87
CA MET A 1 -1.56 14.17 34.82
C MET A 1 -0.85 15.19 33.96
N PRO A 2 0.45 15.01 33.63
CA PRO A 2 1.09 15.92 32.67
C PRO A 2 0.27 15.92 31.38
N GLU A 3 0.05 17.10 30.79
CA GLU A 3 -0.61 17.21 29.48
C GLU A 3 0.13 16.31 28.50
N ALA A 4 -0.57 15.33 27.95
CA ALA A 4 0.00 14.45 26.94
C ALA A 4 0.49 15.33 25.77
N TYR A 5 1.65 14.99 25.22
CA TYR A 5 2.20 15.64 24.03
C TYR A 5 1.13 15.69 22.93
N GLN A 6 0.75 16.89 22.50
CA GLN A 6 -0.28 17.11 21.47
C GLN A 6 0.33 17.86 20.30
N ASP A 7 0.43 17.17 19.16
CA ASP A 7 0.79 17.80 17.90
C ASP A 7 -0.41 18.57 17.33
N LYS A 8 -0.17 19.79 16.84
CA LYS A 8 -1.22 20.62 16.22
C LYS A 8 -1.77 19.96 14.97
N ILE A 9 -0.91 19.31 14.19
CA ILE A 9 -1.28 18.65 12.94
C ILE A 9 -2.22 17.47 13.23
N ASP A 10 -1.91 16.72 14.29
CA ASP A 10 -2.74 15.59 14.72
C ASP A 10 -4.11 16.05 15.20
N LEU A 11 -4.17 17.13 15.97
CA LEU A 11 -5.43 17.70 16.45
C LEU A 11 -6.35 18.13 15.30
N GLU A 12 -5.79 18.68 14.22
CA GLU A 12 -6.57 19.07 13.04
C GLU A 12 -7.11 17.86 12.28
N ALA A 13 -6.27 16.85 12.05
CA ALA A 13 -6.69 15.61 11.41
C ALA A 13 -7.75 14.86 12.24
N ARG A 14 -7.64 14.84 13.57
CA ARG A 14 -8.67 14.31 14.48
C ARG A 14 -10.01 15.01 14.31
N LYS A 15 -10.02 16.36 14.29
CA LYS A 15 -11.24 17.14 14.09
C LYS A 15 -11.90 16.80 12.76
N ARG A 16 -11.13 16.63 11.69
CA ARG A 16 -11.63 16.21 10.38
C ARG A 16 -12.29 14.83 10.43
N GLY A 17 -11.64 13.84 11.05
CA GLY A 17 -12.19 12.51 11.25
C GLY A 17 -13.50 12.52 12.03
N ILE A 18 -13.53 13.23 13.16
CA ILE A 18 -14.72 13.41 14.02
C ILE A 18 -15.89 14.03 13.23
N ASN A 19 -15.63 15.09 12.46
CA ASN A 19 -16.66 15.76 11.66
C ASN A 19 -17.28 14.84 10.62
N ILE A 20 -16.47 14.02 9.93
CA ILE A 20 -16.95 13.08 8.91
C ILE A 20 -17.74 11.94 9.55
N MET A 21 -17.28 11.41 10.69
CA MET A 21 -18.02 10.40 11.45
C MET A 21 -19.36 10.95 11.91
N ASN A 22 -19.39 12.14 12.52
CA ASN A 22 -20.62 12.78 12.97
C ASN A 22 -21.59 13.01 11.81
N GLY A 23 -21.13 13.53 10.67
CA GLY A 23 -21.98 13.72 9.49
C GLY A 23 -22.55 12.41 8.91
N THR A 24 -21.80 11.31 9.01
CA THR A 24 -22.26 9.99 8.52
C THR A 24 -23.25 9.35 9.47
N PHE A 25 -22.95 9.32 10.77
CA PHE A 25 -23.79 8.67 11.78
C PHE A 25 -25.01 9.52 12.19
N SER A 26 -25.00 10.84 12.00
CA SER A 26 -26.19 11.68 12.20
C SER A 26 -27.36 11.26 11.29
N LYS A 27 -27.08 10.79 10.07
CA LYS A 27 -28.11 10.26 9.16
C LYS A 27 -28.80 9.01 9.72
N LEU A 28 -28.09 8.21 10.51
CA LEU A 28 -28.69 7.07 11.21
C LEU A 28 -29.56 7.53 12.38
N LEU A 29 -29.15 8.56 13.11
CA LEU A 29 -29.96 9.16 14.17
C LEU A 29 -31.25 9.76 13.61
N GLU A 30 -31.19 10.51 12.51
CA GLU A 30 -32.38 11.02 11.81
C GLU A 30 -33.32 9.88 11.35
N SER A 31 -32.75 8.76 10.89
CA SER A 31 -33.53 7.57 10.50
C SER A 31 -34.22 6.94 11.71
N LEU A 32 -33.54 6.89 12.87
CA LEU A 32 -34.09 6.41 14.13
C LEU A 32 -35.25 7.28 14.61
N GLU A 33 -35.06 8.61 14.63
CA GLU A 33 -36.06 9.58 15.08
C GLU A 33 -37.29 9.60 14.18
N SER A 34 -37.11 9.38 12.88
CA SER A 34 -38.21 9.30 11.91
C SER A 34 -38.89 7.92 11.86
N GLY A 35 -38.50 6.98 12.71
CA GLY A 35 -39.07 5.62 12.78
C GLY A 35 -38.79 4.76 11.53
N LYS A 36 -37.79 5.13 10.73
CA LYS A 36 -37.37 4.38 9.55
C LYS A 36 -36.39 3.27 9.93
N GLU A 37 -36.37 2.21 9.13
CA GLU A 37 -35.40 1.12 9.32
C GLU A 37 -33.95 1.64 9.23
N LEU A 38 -33.14 1.24 10.21
CA LEU A 38 -31.73 1.56 10.23
C LEU A 38 -30.97 0.73 9.20
N LYS A 39 -30.29 1.42 8.28
CA LYS A 39 -29.45 0.78 7.28
C LYS A 39 -28.14 1.53 7.05
N LEU A 40 -27.05 0.77 6.90
CA LEU A 40 -25.75 1.30 6.48
C LEU A 40 -25.55 0.98 5.00
N VAL A 41 -25.15 1.97 4.21
CA VAL A 41 -24.89 1.78 2.78
C VAL A 41 -23.39 1.79 2.55
N ILE A 42 -22.83 0.64 2.19
CA ILE A 42 -21.38 0.43 2.04
C ILE A 42 -21.08 0.01 0.60
N PRO A 43 -20.19 0.69 -0.13
CA PRO A 43 -19.75 0.25 -1.46
C PRO A 43 -19.14 -1.17 -1.44
N LYS A 44 -19.50 -2.02 -2.41
CA LYS A 44 -19.02 -3.42 -2.46
C LYS A 44 -17.55 -3.48 -2.88
N ARG A 45 -16.74 -4.23 -2.13
CA ARG A 45 -15.30 -4.41 -2.35
C ARG A 45 -14.94 -5.72 -3.07
N THR A 46 -15.79 -6.16 -3.99
CA THR A 46 -15.56 -7.42 -4.74
C THR A 46 -14.72 -7.17 -5.97
N LEU A 47 -14.04 -8.22 -6.46
CA LEU A 47 -13.35 -8.24 -7.76
C LEU A 47 -14.28 -7.75 -8.89
N THR A 48 -15.53 -8.19 -8.88
CA THR A 48 -16.55 -7.82 -9.88
C THR A 48 -16.95 -6.35 -9.82
N ASN A 49 -16.79 -5.70 -8.68
CA ASN A 49 -17.07 -4.27 -8.53
C ASN A 49 -15.78 -3.43 -8.57
N THR A 50 -14.62 -4.01 -8.89
CA THR A 50 -13.37 -3.27 -9.05
C THR A 50 -13.12 -3.04 -10.52
N ILE A 51 -13.15 -1.77 -10.95
CA ILE A 51 -13.04 -1.36 -12.34
C ILE A 51 -11.69 -0.66 -12.51
N PHE A 52 -10.95 -1.02 -13.55
CA PHE A 52 -9.76 -0.27 -13.94
C PHE A 52 -10.20 0.96 -14.75
N ASP A 53 -9.82 2.15 -14.28
CA ASP A 53 -10.04 3.41 -14.99
C ASP A 53 -8.83 3.67 -15.91
N PRO A 54 -8.97 3.55 -17.25
CA PRO A 54 -7.87 3.73 -18.17
C PRO A 54 -7.37 5.18 -18.26
N GLU A 55 -8.22 6.17 -18.00
CA GLU A 55 -7.83 7.59 -18.06
C GLU A 55 -6.96 7.96 -16.87
N LYS A 56 -7.35 7.51 -15.67
CA LYS A 56 -6.57 7.76 -14.45
C LYS A 56 -5.47 6.72 -14.21
N GLY A 57 -5.48 5.58 -14.90
CA GLY A 57 -4.52 4.49 -14.73
C GLY A 57 -4.58 3.79 -13.37
N ILE A 58 -5.74 3.82 -12.69
CA ILE A 58 -5.93 3.28 -11.33
C ILE A 58 -7.15 2.38 -11.26
N LEU A 59 -7.17 1.50 -10.25
CA LEU A 59 -8.40 0.81 -9.88
C LEU A 59 -9.37 1.76 -9.17
N LYS A 60 -10.67 1.59 -9.40
CA LYS A 60 -11.73 2.27 -8.66
C LYS A 60 -12.80 1.27 -8.25
N LEU A 61 -13.55 1.63 -7.22
CA LEU A 61 -14.81 0.95 -6.95
C LEU A 61 -15.89 1.36 -7.96
N GLY A 62 -16.61 0.35 -8.43
CA GLY A 62 -17.82 0.50 -9.21
C GLY A 62 -19.02 0.88 -8.34
N VAL A 63 -20.17 1.04 -9.01
CA VAL A 63 -21.40 1.60 -8.42
C VAL A 63 -22.12 0.67 -7.45
N SER A 64 -21.73 -0.61 -7.38
CA SER A 64 -22.46 -1.59 -6.58
C SER A 64 -22.31 -1.32 -5.09
N LYS A 65 -23.43 -1.24 -4.37
CA LYS A 65 -23.48 -1.03 -2.92
C LYS A 65 -24.07 -2.26 -2.23
N LEU A 66 -23.65 -2.46 -0.99
CA LEU A 66 -24.20 -3.41 -0.03
C LEU A 66 -24.94 -2.59 1.02
N GLU A 67 -26.20 -2.90 1.24
CA GLU A 67 -26.96 -2.36 2.36
C GLU A 67 -26.80 -3.34 3.52
N ARG A 68 -26.36 -2.87 4.69
CA ARG A 68 -26.48 -3.63 5.94
C ARG A 68 -27.73 -3.17 6.66
N ARG A 69 -28.70 -4.06 6.81
CA ARG A 69 -29.98 -3.77 7.47
C ARG A 69 -29.95 -4.28 8.89
N PHE A 70 -30.43 -3.46 9.83
CA PHE A 70 -30.48 -3.85 11.24
C PHE A 70 -31.50 -4.98 11.49
N LEU A 71 -32.63 -4.98 10.77
CA LEU A 71 -33.71 -5.96 10.97
C LEU A 71 -33.50 -7.26 10.18
N ASP A 72 -32.44 -7.36 9.37
CA ASP A 72 -32.09 -8.60 8.68
C ASP A 72 -31.31 -9.53 9.62
N MET A 73 -31.83 -10.73 9.86
CA MET A 73 -31.22 -11.74 10.73
C MET A 73 -29.77 -12.07 10.36
N ASN A 74 -29.42 -12.05 9.07
CA ASN A 74 -28.08 -12.39 8.62
C ASN A 74 -27.08 -11.22 8.77
N GLU A 75 -27.58 -10.00 8.86
CA GLU A 75 -26.76 -8.78 8.86
C GLU A 75 -26.74 -8.05 10.21
N ALA A 76 -27.70 -8.32 11.09
CA ALA A 76 -27.84 -7.67 12.40
C ALA A 76 -26.52 -7.70 13.21
N ARG A 77 -25.84 -8.85 13.26
CA ARG A 77 -24.53 -8.98 13.94
C ARG A 77 -23.48 -8.05 13.31
N ARG A 78 -23.39 -8.03 11.97
CA ARG A 78 -22.44 -7.17 11.23
C ARG A 78 -22.77 -5.69 11.36
N PHE A 79 -24.04 -5.34 11.41
CA PHE A 79 -24.50 -3.99 11.65
C PHE A 79 -24.04 -3.51 13.04
N MET A 80 -24.29 -4.30 14.08
CA MET A 80 -23.85 -4.02 15.44
C MET A 80 -22.32 -3.89 15.53
N GLN A 81 -21.57 -4.85 14.97
CA GLN A 81 -20.10 -4.80 14.94
C GLN A 81 -19.57 -3.51 14.31
N THR A 82 -20.23 -3.03 13.23
CA THR A 82 -19.85 -1.79 12.54
C THR A 82 -20.03 -0.58 13.45
N LEU A 83 -21.13 -0.50 14.19
CA LEU A 83 -21.38 0.58 15.14
C LEU A 83 -20.45 0.51 16.36
N VAL A 84 -20.19 -0.68 16.89
CA VAL A 84 -19.25 -0.87 18.01
C VAL A 84 -17.86 -0.40 17.61
N MET A 85 -17.34 -0.86 16.47
CA MET A 85 -16.02 -0.44 15.96
C MET A 85 -15.97 1.08 15.74
N ALA A 86 -17.01 1.67 15.14
CA ALA A 86 -17.09 3.12 14.96
C ALA A 86 -17.09 3.88 16.28
N SER A 87 -17.82 3.39 17.30
CA SER A 87 -17.86 4.03 18.61
C SER A 87 -16.49 4.01 19.31
N ILE A 88 -15.74 2.92 19.19
CA ILE A 88 -14.39 2.78 19.76
C ILE A 88 -13.43 3.75 19.08
N ILE A 89 -13.47 3.84 17.75
CA ILE A 89 -12.65 4.78 16.98
C ILE A 89 -13.00 6.23 17.36
N TYR A 90 -14.30 6.55 17.46
CA TYR A 90 -14.76 7.88 17.82
C TYR A 90 -14.29 8.30 19.22
N ARG A 91 -14.36 7.39 20.20
CA ARG A 91 -13.83 7.63 21.56
C ARG A 91 -12.32 7.86 21.54
N ALA A 92 -11.57 7.00 20.86
CA ALA A 92 -10.12 7.15 20.72
C ALA A 92 -9.72 8.48 20.06
N LEU A 93 -10.51 8.97 19.10
CA LEU A 93 -10.30 10.29 18.49
C LEU A 93 -10.48 11.44 19.49
N ILE A 94 -11.55 11.41 20.31
CA ILE A 94 -11.84 12.43 21.33
C ILE A 94 -10.81 12.40 22.46
N GLU A 95 -10.41 11.22 22.88
CA GLU A 95 -9.47 10.99 23.99
C GLU A 95 -8.01 11.25 23.58
N ASN A 96 -7.76 11.67 22.34
CA ASN A 96 -6.43 11.90 21.76
C ASN A 96 -5.52 10.66 21.79
N GLU A 97 -6.11 9.47 21.65
CA GLU A 97 -5.38 8.22 21.63
C GLU A 97 -4.98 7.80 20.21
N TYR A 98 -3.98 6.92 20.11
CA TYR A 98 -3.44 6.39 18.86
C TYR A 98 -3.58 4.87 18.82
N PRO A 99 -4.80 4.35 18.61
CA PRO A 99 -5.05 2.91 18.71
C PRO A 99 -4.37 2.17 17.56
N THR A 100 -3.83 0.99 17.84
CA THR A 100 -3.40 0.06 16.78
C THR A 100 -4.57 -0.83 16.35
N ILE A 101 -4.45 -1.47 15.19
CA ILE A 101 -5.48 -2.42 14.70
C ILE A 101 -5.75 -3.56 15.72
N ARG A 102 -4.72 -4.01 16.44
CA ARG A 102 -4.88 -5.03 17.50
C ARG A 102 -5.54 -4.46 18.76
N ASP A 103 -5.20 -3.23 19.11
CA ASP A 103 -5.83 -2.54 20.23
C ASP A 103 -7.34 -2.39 20.00
N LEU A 104 -7.75 -1.98 18.78
CA LEU A 104 -9.17 -1.93 18.39
C LEU A 104 -9.86 -3.30 18.51
N TYR A 105 -9.19 -4.39 18.11
CA TYR A 105 -9.73 -5.74 18.28
C TYR A 105 -10.00 -6.06 19.76
N TYR A 106 -9.05 -5.80 20.66
CA TYR A 106 -9.24 -6.10 22.08
C TYR A 106 -10.28 -5.19 22.74
N ARG A 107 -10.30 -3.90 22.41
CA ARG A 107 -11.29 -2.94 22.94
C ARG A 107 -12.72 -3.27 22.55
N GLY A 108 -12.94 -3.86 21.38
CA GLY A 108 -14.28 -4.27 20.95
C GLY A 108 -14.61 -5.73 21.22
N LYS A 109 -13.66 -6.52 21.74
CA LYS A 109 -13.91 -7.92 22.10
C LYS A 109 -14.72 -7.99 23.40
N HIS A 110 -16.04 -7.95 23.25
CA HIS A 110 -16.99 -8.16 24.34
C HIS A 110 -17.67 -9.51 24.19
N THR A 111 -17.86 -10.20 25.31
CA THR A 111 -18.70 -11.39 25.41
C THR A 111 -20.11 -10.98 25.81
N ILE A 112 -21.06 -11.24 24.93
CA ILE A 112 -22.49 -10.99 25.11
C ILE A 112 -23.08 -12.27 25.70
N VAL A 113 -23.50 -12.21 26.95
CA VAL A 113 -24.17 -13.32 27.64
C VAL A 113 -25.67 -13.05 27.63
N TYR A 114 -26.44 -13.97 27.07
CA TYR A 114 -27.90 -13.85 27.01
C TYR A 114 -28.57 -15.21 27.20
N ARG A 115 -29.88 -15.19 27.46
CA ARG A 115 -30.72 -16.40 27.46
C ARG A 115 -31.43 -16.50 26.13
N ASP A 116 -31.29 -17.64 25.45
CA ASP A 116 -32.04 -17.90 24.23
C ASP A 116 -33.53 -18.14 24.52
N LEU A 117 -34.33 -18.30 23.46
CA LEU A 117 -35.77 -18.56 23.56
C LEU A 117 -36.09 -19.85 24.32
N GLU A 118 -35.13 -20.76 24.46
CA GLU A 118 -35.24 -22.02 25.22
C GLU A 118 -34.77 -21.86 26.68
N GLY A 119 -34.40 -20.64 27.10
CA GLY A 119 -33.91 -20.33 28.44
C GLY A 119 -32.47 -20.77 28.72
N LYS A 120 -31.73 -21.25 27.71
CA LYS A 120 -30.33 -21.66 27.85
C LYS A 120 -29.40 -20.45 27.83
N HIS A 121 -28.37 -20.50 28.65
CA HIS A 121 -27.30 -19.51 28.62
C HIS A 121 -26.48 -19.66 27.34
N ARG A 122 -26.37 -18.58 26.58
CA ARG A 122 -25.54 -18.44 25.40
C ARG A 122 -24.51 -17.36 25.64
N GLU A 123 -23.32 -17.58 25.10
CA GLU A 123 -22.23 -16.63 25.09
C GLU A 123 -21.79 -16.43 23.65
N GLU A 124 -21.80 -15.19 23.19
CA GLU A 124 -21.36 -14.82 21.85
C GLU A 124 -20.37 -13.67 21.94
N ASN A 125 -19.25 -13.75 21.24
CA ASN A 125 -18.33 -12.63 21.16
C ASN A 125 -18.74 -11.65 20.07
N THR A 126 -18.41 -10.39 20.29
CA THR A 126 -18.56 -9.35 19.25
C THR A 126 -17.81 -9.76 17.98
N TRP A 127 -16.60 -10.28 18.12
CA TRP A 127 -15.84 -10.98 17.08
C TRP A 127 -14.95 -12.03 17.71
N ASP A 128 -14.70 -13.11 16.97
CA ASP A 128 -13.88 -14.22 17.45
C ASP A 128 -12.43 -14.07 16.96
N GLU A 129 -12.26 -13.69 15.68
CA GLU A 129 -10.97 -13.58 15.02
C GLU A 129 -10.64 -12.14 14.60
N GLN A 130 -9.34 -11.82 14.53
CA GLN A 130 -8.86 -10.53 14.04
C GLN A 130 -9.39 -10.22 12.63
N ALA A 131 -9.45 -11.23 11.76
CA ALA A 131 -9.89 -11.10 10.38
C ALA A 131 -11.33 -10.55 10.27
N GLU A 132 -12.19 -10.87 11.24
CA GLU A 132 -13.56 -10.36 11.32
C GLU A 132 -13.57 -8.87 11.67
N SER A 133 -12.86 -8.47 12.72
CA SER A 133 -12.73 -7.05 13.10
C SER A 133 -12.06 -6.20 12.01
N ASP A 134 -11.07 -6.76 11.31
CA ASP A 134 -10.39 -6.10 10.19
C ASP A 134 -11.33 -5.89 9.01
N ALA A 135 -12.25 -6.82 8.76
CA ALA A 135 -13.24 -6.70 7.70
C ALA A 135 -14.19 -5.54 7.97
N VAL A 136 -14.66 -5.41 9.22
CA VAL A 136 -15.52 -4.33 9.72
C VAL A 136 -14.80 -2.98 9.66
N LEU A 137 -13.55 -2.91 10.13
CA LEU A 137 -12.75 -1.69 10.03
C LEU A 137 -12.63 -1.21 8.58
N ARG A 138 -12.36 -2.12 7.64
CA ARG A 138 -12.30 -1.75 6.23
C ARG A 138 -13.67 -1.33 5.67
N ASP A 139 -14.79 -1.85 6.17
CA ASP A 139 -16.11 -1.37 5.75
C ASP A 139 -16.35 0.07 6.20
N LEU A 140 -15.90 0.42 7.41
CA LEU A 140 -15.93 1.80 7.91
C LEU A 140 -15.08 2.73 7.06
N GLU A 141 -13.88 2.31 6.65
CA GLU A 141 -13.03 3.11 5.75
C GLU A 141 -13.79 3.51 4.47
N VAL A 142 -14.44 2.54 3.82
CA VAL A 142 -15.17 2.79 2.57
C VAL A 142 -16.45 3.61 2.81
N MET A 143 -17.14 3.36 3.92
CA MET A 143 -18.36 4.07 4.26
C MET A 143 -18.10 5.55 4.59
N LEU A 144 -17.00 5.83 5.27
CA LEU A 144 -16.59 7.19 5.65
C LEU A 144 -15.82 7.90 4.52
N GLY A 145 -15.28 7.15 3.55
CA GLY A 145 -14.36 7.69 2.55
C GLY A 145 -13.06 8.19 3.17
N LEU A 146 -12.61 7.53 4.24
CA LEU A 146 -11.41 7.85 5.00
C LEU A 146 -10.51 6.61 5.11
N LEU A 147 -9.21 6.86 5.11
CA LEU A 147 -8.21 5.87 5.46
C LEU A 147 -8.18 5.69 6.98
N ARG A 148 -7.85 4.50 7.49
CA ARG A 148 -7.64 4.30 8.94
C ARG A 148 -6.54 5.23 9.48
N GLU A 149 -5.56 5.54 8.64
CA GLU A 149 -4.50 6.50 8.93
C GLU A 149 -5.09 7.91 9.18
N ASP A 150 -6.12 8.33 8.44
CA ASP A 150 -6.85 9.60 8.67
C ASP A 150 -7.62 9.59 10.01
N LEU A 151 -7.89 8.41 10.57
CA LEU A 151 -8.57 8.20 11.85
C LEU A 151 -7.59 7.96 13.01
N MET A 152 -6.30 8.29 12.81
CA MET A 152 -5.23 8.10 13.80
C MET A 152 -5.01 6.64 14.23
N ILE A 153 -5.42 5.68 13.40
CA ILE A 153 -5.22 4.27 13.67
C ILE A 153 -3.84 3.88 13.15
N LEU A 154 -2.92 3.60 14.07
CA LEU A 154 -1.54 3.30 13.74
C LEU A 154 -1.39 1.88 13.18
N SER A 155 -0.46 1.74 12.24
CA SER A 155 -0.09 0.48 11.62
C SER A 155 1.39 0.19 11.82
N LYS A 156 1.83 -1.03 11.47
CA LYS A 156 3.24 -1.36 11.56
C LYS A 156 3.98 -0.76 10.36
N GLU A 157 4.95 0.11 10.65
CA GLU A 157 5.86 0.69 9.66
C GLU A 157 6.78 -0.38 9.06
N LYS A 158 6.86 -0.40 7.74
CA LYS A 158 7.84 -1.23 7.00
C LYS A 158 8.70 -0.41 6.07
N GLY A 159 8.14 0.68 5.53
CA GLY A 159 8.81 1.55 4.59
C GLY A 159 10.04 2.22 5.15
N LYS A 160 11.10 2.33 4.34
CA LYS A 160 12.26 3.18 4.64
C LYS A 160 12.55 4.14 3.51
N VAL A 161 13.05 5.32 3.84
CA VAL A 161 13.46 6.35 2.88
C VAL A 161 14.80 6.95 3.25
N VAL A 162 15.62 7.24 2.23
CA VAL A 162 16.85 8.03 2.32
C VAL A 162 17.02 8.87 1.07
N GLY A 163 17.53 10.09 1.22
CA GLY A 163 17.76 11.00 0.09
C GLY A 163 18.12 12.40 0.55
N ASN A 164 18.45 13.27 -0.40
CA ASN A 164 18.67 14.70 -0.17
C ASN A 164 17.33 15.41 0.04
N MET A 165 16.74 15.24 1.22
CA MET A 165 15.42 15.77 1.54
C MET A 165 15.32 16.11 3.03
N ARG A 166 14.68 17.24 3.33
CA ARG A 166 14.29 17.62 4.69
C ARG A 166 12.78 17.53 4.81
N ILE A 167 12.33 16.84 5.86
CA ILE A 167 10.92 16.72 6.20
C ILE A 167 10.68 17.30 7.58
N ARG A 168 9.47 17.82 7.81
CA ARG A 168 8.98 18.08 9.16
C ARG A 168 7.99 16.98 9.51
N SER A 169 8.33 16.21 10.54
CA SER A 169 7.40 15.27 11.15
C SER A 169 7.05 15.77 12.54
N GLY A 170 5.77 16.08 12.74
CA GLY A 170 5.30 16.80 13.90
C GLY A 170 6.05 18.12 14.13
N ASN A 171 6.74 18.24 15.26
CA ASN A 171 7.50 19.44 15.61
C ASN A 171 8.98 19.39 15.18
N ASP A 172 9.47 18.25 14.71
CA ASP A 172 10.89 18.05 14.42
C ASP A 172 11.16 18.12 12.92
N VAL A 173 12.24 18.82 12.56
CA VAL A 173 12.78 18.84 11.20
C VAL A 173 13.87 17.78 11.08
N ILE A 174 13.64 16.79 10.24
CA ILE A 174 14.51 15.64 10.04
C ILE A 174 15.17 15.76 8.66
N ASP A 175 16.50 15.74 8.65
CA ASP A 175 17.30 15.70 7.43
C ASP A 175 17.57 14.24 7.04
N LEU A 176 16.90 13.78 5.99
CA LEU A 176 16.99 12.39 5.51
C LEU A 176 18.38 12.03 4.98
N SER A 177 19.22 13.01 4.68
CA SER A 177 20.60 12.78 4.22
C SER A 177 21.57 12.49 5.38
N LYS A 178 21.20 12.85 6.62
CA LYS A 178 22.08 12.81 7.81
C LYS A 178 21.68 11.72 8.82
N LEU A 179 21.30 10.55 8.32
CA LEU A 179 20.87 9.40 9.15
C LEU A 179 21.96 8.32 9.30
N GLY A 180 23.19 8.62 8.88
CA GLY A 180 24.31 7.69 8.93
C GLY A 180 24.08 6.47 8.04
N HIS A 181 24.24 5.26 8.59
CA HIS A 181 23.92 4.01 7.89
C HIS A 181 22.44 3.61 8.00
N GLY A 182 21.65 4.34 8.80
CA GLY A 182 20.22 4.14 8.94
C GLY A 182 19.44 4.76 7.78
N ALA A 183 18.12 4.59 7.83
CA ALA A 183 17.18 5.25 6.95
C ALA A 183 15.95 5.62 7.79
N TYR A 184 15.23 6.65 7.39
CA TYR A 184 14.03 7.07 8.11
C TYR A 184 12.90 6.06 7.84
N ALA A 185 12.29 5.56 8.90
CA ALA A 185 11.11 4.71 8.79
C ALA A 185 9.91 5.59 8.46
N ILE A 186 9.19 5.25 7.39
CA ILE A 186 8.02 6.03 6.97
C ILE A 186 6.91 5.80 7.98
N GLU A 187 6.50 6.87 8.65
CA GLU A 187 5.46 6.84 9.67
C GLU A 187 4.10 6.39 9.13
N SER A 188 3.26 5.86 10.02
CA SER A 188 1.91 5.38 9.67
C SER A 188 0.99 6.46 9.08
N THR A 189 1.23 7.73 9.40
CA THR A 189 0.43 8.89 8.99
C THR A 189 1.24 9.78 8.04
N PRO A 190 1.62 9.26 6.85
CA PRO A 190 2.52 9.98 5.97
C PRO A 190 1.91 11.28 5.44
N ASP A 191 0.58 11.46 5.47
CA ASP A 191 -0.10 12.70 5.07
C ASP A 191 0.17 13.88 6.02
N LEU A 192 0.64 13.62 7.24
CA LEU A 192 0.97 14.65 8.24
C LEU A 192 2.41 15.17 8.10
N ILE A 193 3.22 14.53 7.26
CA ILE A 193 4.60 14.92 7.00
C ILE A 193 4.62 16.12 6.05
N GLU A 194 5.31 17.19 6.42
CA GLU A 194 5.53 18.35 5.54
C GLU A 194 6.87 18.22 4.82
N PHE A 195 6.87 18.43 3.49
CA PHE A 195 8.08 18.45 2.68
C PHE A 195 8.65 19.87 2.64
N LEU A 196 9.90 20.05 3.10
CA LEU A 196 10.53 21.36 3.19
C LEU A 196 11.49 21.61 2.03
N ASP A 197 12.55 20.82 1.94
CA ASP A 197 13.60 20.97 0.95
C ASP A 197 13.87 19.64 0.29
N VAL A 198 13.94 19.64 -1.04
CA VAL A 198 14.14 18.43 -1.83
C VAL A 198 15.13 18.74 -2.96
N ASP A 199 16.30 18.09 -2.94
CA ASP A 199 17.29 18.12 -4.03
C ASP A 199 17.41 16.72 -4.65
N ALA A 200 16.38 16.34 -5.39
CA ALA A 200 16.34 15.06 -6.09
C ALA A 200 15.69 15.22 -7.48
N GLU A 201 16.15 14.42 -8.44
CA GLU A 201 15.64 14.37 -9.81
C GLU A 201 14.62 13.24 -10.01
N PHE A 202 14.70 12.17 -9.20
CA PHE A 202 13.78 11.04 -9.27
C PHE A 202 13.71 10.25 -7.96
N VAL A 203 12.68 9.42 -7.84
CA VAL A 203 12.50 8.44 -6.77
C VAL A 203 12.78 7.04 -7.31
N LEU A 204 13.61 6.27 -6.62
CA LEU A 204 13.85 4.86 -6.92
C LEU A 204 13.32 3.99 -5.78
N VAL A 205 12.27 3.24 -6.09
CA VAL A 205 11.64 2.27 -5.19
C VAL A 205 12.29 0.91 -5.40
N VAL A 206 12.89 0.37 -4.34
CA VAL A 206 13.57 -0.94 -4.35
C VAL A 206 12.79 -1.92 -3.48
N GLU A 207 12.41 -3.06 -4.05
CA GLU A 207 11.59 -4.06 -3.36
C GLU A 207 12.32 -4.72 -2.17
N LYS A 208 13.52 -5.27 -2.39
CA LYS A 208 14.32 -5.92 -1.33
C LYS A 208 15.08 -4.92 -0.45
N ASP A 209 14.91 -5.01 0.87
CA ASP A 209 15.64 -4.19 1.85
C ASP A 209 17.16 -4.40 1.76
N ALA A 210 17.64 -5.63 1.49
CA ALA A 210 19.06 -5.92 1.34
C ALA A 210 19.72 -5.11 0.20
N VAL A 211 19.06 -5.04 -0.96
CA VAL A 211 19.52 -4.26 -2.11
C VAL A 211 19.44 -2.76 -1.82
N PHE A 212 18.38 -2.31 -1.14
CA PHE A 212 18.27 -0.93 -0.66
C PHE A 212 19.45 -0.54 0.22
N GLN A 213 19.81 -1.36 1.22
CA GLN A 213 20.95 -1.10 2.11
C GLN A 213 22.28 -1.04 1.36
N GLN A 214 22.46 -1.90 0.35
CA GLN A 214 23.65 -1.89 -0.50
C GLN A 214 23.75 -0.60 -1.33
N LEU A 215 22.67 -0.18 -1.99
CA LEU A 215 22.62 1.07 -2.76
C LEU A 215 22.80 2.31 -1.87
N HIS A 216 22.22 2.27 -0.67
CA HIS A 216 22.40 3.30 0.36
C HIS A 216 23.88 3.46 0.72
N ARG A 217 24.57 2.36 1.09
CA ARG A 217 25.99 2.37 1.49
C ARG A 217 26.95 2.80 0.40
N VAL A 218 26.61 2.57 -0.87
CA VAL A 218 27.44 2.99 -2.01
C VAL A 218 27.19 4.45 -2.41
N GLY A 219 26.23 5.12 -1.78
CA GLY A 219 25.96 6.54 -2.04
C GLY A 219 25.30 6.78 -3.41
N PHE A 220 24.51 5.82 -3.91
CA PHE A 220 23.79 5.96 -5.18
C PHE A 220 22.92 7.22 -5.20
N TRP A 221 22.17 7.44 -4.11
CA TRP A 221 21.27 8.58 -3.94
C TRP A 221 21.98 9.93 -3.95
N GLN A 222 23.19 10.00 -3.39
CA GLN A 222 24.02 11.21 -3.42
C GLN A 222 24.55 11.49 -4.83
N LYS A 223 25.04 10.44 -5.52
CA LYS A 223 25.67 10.58 -6.83
C LYS A 223 24.68 10.97 -7.93
N TYR A 224 23.50 10.39 -7.93
CA TYR A 224 22.47 10.60 -8.96
C TYR A 224 21.29 11.46 -8.50
N LYS A 225 21.44 12.17 -7.36
CA LYS A 225 20.40 13.03 -6.79
C LYS A 225 19.03 12.33 -6.77
N SER A 226 18.93 11.19 -6.09
CA SER A 226 17.68 10.44 -6.01
C SER A 226 17.20 10.24 -4.59
N ILE A 227 15.90 9.99 -4.44
CA ILE A 227 15.31 9.50 -3.19
C ILE A 227 15.17 8.00 -3.32
N LEU A 228 15.86 7.24 -2.46
CA LEU A 228 15.70 5.80 -2.36
C LEU A 228 14.57 5.50 -1.38
N VAL A 229 13.64 4.66 -1.80
CA VAL A 229 12.55 4.15 -0.97
C VAL A 229 12.54 2.63 -1.04
N THR A 230 12.24 1.95 0.06
CA THR A 230 11.94 0.51 0.04
C THR A 230 10.64 0.21 0.78
N GLY A 231 9.87 -0.73 0.24
CA GLY A 231 8.70 -1.30 0.90
C GLY A 231 9.00 -2.58 1.69
N ALA A 232 10.25 -3.08 1.64
CA ALA A 232 10.68 -4.37 2.19
C ALA A 232 9.76 -5.53 1.77
N GLY A 233 9.60 -5.71 0.46
CA GLY A 233 8.66 -6.65 -0.16
C GLY A 233 7.34 -5.98 -0.57
N GLN A 234 6.22 -6.60 -0.19
CA GLN A 234 4.89 -6.04 -0.46
C GLN A 234 4.72 -4.70 0.29
N PRO A 235 4.51 -3.59 -0.43
CA PRO A 235 4.52 -2.27 0.19
C PRO A 235 3.28 -2.06 1.06
N ASP A 236 3.49 -1.46 2.23
CA ASP A 236 2.42 -1.02 3.11
C ASP A 236 1.72 0.25 2.55
N ARG A 237 0.60 0.63 3.18
CA ARG A 237 -0.18 1.79 2.74
C ARG A 237 0.60 3.09 2.90
N ALA A 238 1.34 3.21 4.00
CA ALA A 238 2.15 4.39 4.30
C ALA A 238 3.22 4.64 3.22
N THR A 239 4.00 3.62 2.85
CA THR A 239 5.01 3.73 1.79
C THR A 239 4.38 4.10 0.45
N ARG A 240 3.24 3.49 0.10
CA ARG A 240 2.54 3.79 -1.16
C ARG A 240 2.06 5.23 -1.20
N ARG A 241 1.48 5.71 -0.10
CA ARG A 241 1.02 7.10 0.02
C ARG A 241 2.19 8.07 -0.06
N PHE A 242 3.29 7.79 0.65
CA PHE A 242 4.49 8.61 0.63
C PHE A 242 5.10 8.73 -0.78
N VAL A 243 5.29 7.60 -1.47
CA VAL A 243 5.81 7.59 -2.86
C VAL A 243 4.90 8.37 -3.81
N ARG A 244 3.58 8.27 -3.64
CA ARG A 244 2.63 9.03 -4.44
C ARG A 244 2.74 10.53 -4.18
N ARG A 245 2.85 10.95 -2.91
CA ARG A 245 3.03 12.36 -2.55
C ARG A 245 4.30 12.94 -3.19
N LEU A 246 5.41 12.18 -3.19
CA LEU A 246 6.63 12.58 -3.91
C LEU A 246 6.39 12.77 -5.42
N ASN A 247 5.52 11.97 -6.04
CA ASN A 247 5.20 12.11 -7.46
C ASN A 247 4.23 13.26 -7.76
N GLU A 248 3.17 13.43 -6.96
CA GLU A 248 2.11 14.41 -7.21
C GLU A 248 2.47 15.81 -6.72
N GLU A 249 3.04 15.94 -5.52
CA GLU A 249 3.35 17.23 -4.91
C GLU A 249 4.68 17.80 -5.42
N LEU A 250 5.69 16.95 -5.62
CA LEU A 250 7.03 17.36 -6.04
C LEU A 250 7.32 17.11 -7.52
N GLY A 251 6.42 16.41 -8.24
CA GLY A 251 6.59 16.11 -9.66
C GLY A 251 7.69 15.09 -9.98
N LEU A 252 8.24 14.40 -8.97
CA LEU A 252 9.39 13.49 -9.16
C LEU A 252 8.98 12.21 -9.90
N PRO A 253 9.68 11.82 -10.99
CA PRO A 253 9.50 10.52 -11.63
C PRO A 253 9.76 9.37 -10.65
N VAL A 254 8.91 8.35 -10.67
CA VAL A 254 9.03 7.17 -9.81
C VAL A 254 9.43 5.96 -10.64
N TYR A 255 10.60 5.41 -10.33
CA TYR A 255 11.12 4.17 -10.91
C TYR A 255 11.04 3.05 -9.88
N VAL A 256 10.58 1.87 -10.30
CA VAL A 256 10.43 0.70 -9.42
C VAL A 256 11.34 -0.42 -9.90
N LEU A 257 12.16 -0.93 -8.97
CA LEU A 257 13.06 -2.07 -9.15
C LEU A 257 12.57 -3.27 -8.32
N THR A 258 12.18 -4.35 -8.98
CA THR A 258 11.73 -5.61 -8.36
C THR A 258 12.43 -6.83 -8.97
N ASP A 259 12.25 -7.99 -8.38
CA ASP A 259 12.66 -9.27 -8.96
C ASP A 259 11.98 -9.52 -10.32
N SER A 260 12.65 -10.31 -11.18
CA SER A 260 12.15 -10.72 -12.49
C SER A 260 11.26 -11.96 -12.36
N ASP A 261 10.14 -11.79 -11.67
CA ASP A 261 9.12 -12.82 -11.52
C ASP A 261 7.69 -12.22 -11.39
N PRO A 262 6.64 -13.06 -11.45
CA PRO A 262 5.26 -12.58 -11.33
C PRO A 262 4.93 -11.89 -10.01
N TYR A 263 5.68 -12.15 -8.93
CA TYR A 263 5.46 -11.49 -7.64
C TYR A 263 6.05 -10.07 -7.65
N GLY A 264 7.25 -9.89 -8.22
CA GLY A 264 7.85 -8.58 -8.45
C GLY A 264 6.98 -7.69 -9.33
N TRP A 265 6.45 -8.22 -10.43
CA TRP A 265 5.52 -7.48 -11.30
C TRP A 265 4.23 -7.09 -10.56
N TYR A 266 3.73 -7.98 -9.69
CA TYR A 266 2.58 -7.66 -8.86
C TYR A 266 2.89 -6.51 -7.88
N ILE A 267 4.07 -6.50 -7.26
CA ILE A 267 4.51 -5.40 -6.39
C ILE A 267 4.55 -4.08 -7.16
N TYR A 268 5.11 -4.06 -8.37
CA TYR A 268 5.05 -2.89 -9.26
C TYR A 268 3.61 -2.44 -9.52
N SER A 269 2.71 -3.38 -9.85
CA SER A 269 1.30 -3.04 -10.12
C SER A 269 0.59 -2.41 -8.91
N VAL A 270 0.99 -2.78 -7.69
CA VAL A 270 0.42 -2.22 -6.46
C VAL A 270 0.85 -0.77 -6.23
N PHE A 271 2.08 -0.41 -6.62
CA PHE A 271 2.52 0.99 -6.66
C PHE A 271 1.80 1.76 -7.77
N LYS A 272 1.74 1.21 -8.99
CA LYS A 272 1.22 1.92 -10.18
C LYS A 272 -0.30 2.10 -10.15
N VAL A 273 -1.03 1.01 -10.01
CA VAL A 273 -2.47 0.90 -10.27
C VAL A 273 -3.28 0.74 -8.97
N GLY A 274 -2.63 0.18 -7.95
CA GLY A 274 -3.20 -0.09 -6.64
C GLY A 274 -3.46 -1.58 -6.39
N SER A 275 -3.92 -1.90 -5.18
CA SER A 275 -4.30 -3.27 -4.82
C SER A 275 -5.78 -3.46 -5.02
N ILE A 276 -6.17 -4.63 -5.55
CA ILE A 276 -7.57 -5.04 -5.69
C ILE A 276 -8.31 -4.95 -4.35
N GLN A 277 -7.68 -5.38 -3.26
CA GLN A 277 -8.29 -5.33 -1.92
C GLN A 277 -8.48 -3.91 -1.39
N LEU A 278 -7.74 -2.95 -1.94
CA LEU A 278 -7.75 -1.54 -1.56
C LEU A 278 -8.18 -0.65 -2.74
N SER A 279 -9.00 -1.19 -3.66
CA SER A 279 -9.41 -0.50 -4.88
C SER A 279 -10.21 0.78 -4.63
N TYR A 280 -10.82 0.90 -3.44
CA TYR A 280 -11.49 2.12 -2.97
C TYR A 280 -10.53 3.28 -2.68
N GLU A 281 -9.25 2.99 -2.43
CA GLU A 281 -8.24 3.98 -2.04
C GLU A 281 -7.09 4.05 -3.04
N SER A 282 -7.19 3.37 -4.18
CA SER A 282 -6.22 3.55 -5.26
C SER A 282 -6.15 5.02 -5.70
N GLU A 283 -7.26 5.77 -5.59
CA GLU A 283 -7.28 7.23 -5.79
C GLU A 283 -6.45 8.02 -4.78
N ARG A 284 -6.01 7.44 -3.66
CA ARG A 284 -5.07 8.07 -2.71
C ARG A 284 -3.71 7.37 -2.63
N LEU A 285 -3.62 6.08 -2.97
CA LEU A 285 -2.43 5.26 -2.73
C LEU A 285 -1.66 4.88 -3.99
N ALA A 286 -2.29 4.90 -5.18
CA ALA A 286 -1.65 4.49 -6.41
C ALA A 286 -0.91 5.67 -7.07
N THR A 287 0.19 5.37 -7.76
CA THR A 287 1.04 6.31 -8.51
C THR A 287 1.07 5.90 -9.99
N PRO A 288 0.10 6.32 -10.81
CA PRO A 288 -0.07 5.84 -12.19
C PRO A 288 1.14 6.07 -13.10
N LYS A 289 1.89 7.14 -12.81
CA LYS A 289 3.11 7.52 -13.53
C LYS A 289 4.35 6.72 -13.13
N ALA A 290 4.22 5.75 -12.22
CA ALA A 290 5.31 4.85 -11.87
C ALA A 290 5.75 4.04 -13.08
N LYS A 291 7.06 3.86 -13.20
CA LYS A 291 7.74 3.18 -14.31
C LYS A 291 8.48 1.95 -13.78
N PHE A 292 8.27 0.81 -14.42
CA PHE A 292 8.98 -0.42 -14.10
C PHE A 292 10.38 -0.38 -14.71
N LEU A 293 11.39 -0.18 -13.86
CA LEU A 293 12.78 -0.07 -14.30
C LEU A 293 13.41 -1.45 -14.52
N GLY A 294 12.94 -2.50 -13.84
CA GLY A 294 13.50 -3.83 -13.95
C GLY A 294 13.39 -4.60 -12.63
N VAL A 295 13.91 -5.81 -12.55
CA VAL A 295 14.62 -6.54 -13.61
C VAL A 295 13.60 -7.13 -14.59
N SER A 296 13.77 -6.82 -15.87
CA SER A 296 12.89 -7.32 -16.94
C SER A 296 13.43 -8.62 -17.53
N MET A 297 12.55 -9.46 -18.10
CA MET A 297 12.97 -10.69 -18.80
C MET A 297 13.87 -10.36 -20.01
N SER A 298 13.59 -9.25 -20.68
CA SER A 298 14.44 -8.70 -21.74
C SER A 298 15.82 -8.24 -21.25
N ASP A 299 15.98 -7.85 -19.98
CA ASP A 299 17.31 -7.55 -19.41
C ASP A 299 18.16 -8.81 -19.28
N ILE A 300 17.51 -9.92 -18.94
CA ILE A 300 18.16 -11.21 -18.71
C ILE A 300 18.53 -11.85 -20.04
N PHE A 301 17.57 -12.00 -20.94
CA PHE A 301 17.71 -12.79 -22.17
C PHE A 301 18.07 -11.96 -23.41
N GLY A 302 17.85 -10.65 -23.37
CA GLY A 302 17.92 -9.78 -24.54
C GLY A 302 16.67 -9.93 -25.41
N HIS A 303 16.36 -8.89 -26.18
CA HIS A 303 15.25 -8.92 -27.14
C HIS A 303 15.47 -7.94 -28.28
N GLY A 304 15.43 -8.42 -29.53
CA GLY A 304 15.64 -7.59 -30.71
C GLY A 304 17.02 -6.93 -30.71
N ARG A 305 17.07 -5.60 -30.59
CA ARG A 305 18.32 -4.82 -30.51
C ARG A 305 18.89 -4.71 -29.09
N LYS A 306 18.11 -5.08 -28.07
CA LYS A 306 18.52 -4.99 -26.67
C LYS A 306 19.45 -6.15 -26.33
N LYS A 307 20.70 -5.81 -26.00
CA LYS A 307 21.68 -6.78 -25.51
C LYS A 307 21.36 -7.17 -24.07
N PRO A 308 21.59 -8.44 -23.70
CA PRO A 308 21.43 -8.87 -22.33
C PRO A 308 22.52 -8.33 -21.41
N TYR A 309 22.15 -8.10 -20.16
CA TYR A 309 23.08 -7.67 -19.11
C TYR A 309 23.86 -8.82 -18.47
N LEU A 310 23.38 -10.06 -18.63
CA LEU A 310 24.01 -11.27 -18.12
C LEU A 310 24.63 -12.08 -19.25
N THR A 311 25.84 -12.59 -19.02
CA THR A 311 26.49 -13.56 -19.92
C THR A 311 25.82 -14.93 -19.81
N ASP A 312 26.05 -15.82 -20.79
CA ASP A 312 25.48 -17.17 -20.75
C ASP A 312 25.97 -18.00 -19.56
N GLU A 313 27.17 -17.72 -19.05
CA GLU A 313 27.68 -18.35 -17.84
C GLU A 313 26.98 -17.83 -16.58
N GLU A 314 26.85 -16.51 -16.42
CA GLU A 314 26.14 -15.89 -15.30
C GLU A 314 24.66 -16.33 -15.28
N ARG A 315 24.01 -16.41 -16.45
CA ARG A 315 22.65 -16.91 -16.58
C ARG A 315 22.50 -18.33 -16.04
N ARG A 316 23.44 -19.23 -16.36
CA ARG A 316 23.40 -20.63 -15.89
C ARG A 316 23.52 -20.71 -14.37
N ASN A 317 24.27 -19.81 -13.74
CA ASN A 317 24.51 -19.83 -12.30
C ASN A 317 23.43 -19.10 -11.49
N TYR A 318 22.86 -18.02 -12.03
CA TYR A 318 21.95 -17.14 -11.28
C TYR A 318 20.47 -17.37 -11.56
N ILE A 319 20.12 -17.96 -12.71
CA ILE A 319 18.72 -18.19 -13.06
C ILE A 319 18.14 -19.31 -12.20
N ILE A 320 16.96 -19.03 -11.64
CA ILE A 320 16.16 -20.00 -10.91
C ILE A 320 15.06 -20.50 -11.84
N LYS A 321 14.82 -21.81 -11.86
CA LYS A 321 13.70 -22.40 -12.62
C LYS A 321 12.36 -21.99 -12.00
N ALA A 322 11.44 -21.51 -12.84
CA ALA A 322 10.10 -21.14 -12.40
C ALA A 322 9.31 -22.37 -11.91
N LYS A 323 8.61 -22.22 -10.78
CA LYS A 323 7.72 -23.25 -10.23
C LYS A 323 6.35 -23.19 -10.93
N GLU A 324 5.56 -24.25 -10.80
CA GLU A 324 4.19 -24.25 -11.34
C GLU A 324 3.32 -23.11 -10.81
N LEU A 325 3.49 -22.76 -9.53
CA LEU A 325 2.81 -21.64 -8.89
C LEU A 325 3.15 -20.30 -9.58
N ASP A 326 4.42 -20.10 -9.91
CA ASP A 326 4.88 -18.90 -10.63
C ASP A 326 4.22 -18.82 -12.02
N ILE A 327 4.15 -19.95 -12.74
CA ILE A 327 3.50 -20.04 -14.06
C ILE A 327 2.00 -19.75 -13.96
N ARG A 328 1.32 -20.30 -12.95
CA ARG A 328 -0.12 -20.02 -12.70
C ARG A 328 -0.34 -18.53 -12.43
N ARG A 329 0.53 -17.92 -11.60
CA ARG A 329 0.44 -16.50 -11.28
C ARG A 329 0.69 -15.62 -12.50
N ALA A 330 1.68 -15.91 -13.33
CA ALA A 330 1.93 -15.20 -14.59
C ALA A 330 0.69 -15.20 -15.51
N LYS A 331 0.06 -16.38 -15.68
CA LYS A 331 -1.18 -16.51 -16.47
C LYS A 331 -2.36 -15.73 -15.87
N GLU A 332 -2.40 -15.56 -14.56
CA GLU A 332 -3.40 -14.72 -13.90
C GLU A 332 -3.14 -13.24 -14.18
N LEU A 333 -1.89 -12.78 -14.08
CA LEU A 333 -1.52 -11.38 -14.36
C LEU A 333 -1.88 -10.96 -15.78
N MET A 334 -1.72 -11.84 -16.78
CA MET A 334 -2.13 -11.58 -18.16
C MET A 334 -3.62 -11.25 -18.31
N LYS A 335 -4.47 -11.70 -17.39
CA LYS A 335 -5.92 -11.43 -17.43
C LYS A 335 -6.25 -10.03 -16.95
N TYR A 336 -5.36 -9.39 -16.18
CA TYR A 336 -5.59 -8.04 -15.68
C TYR A 336 -5.39 -7.01 -16.80
N SER A 337 -6.32 -6.07 -16.94
CA SER A 337 -6.32 -5.08 -18.03
C SER A 337 -5.03 -4.26 -18.11
N TRP A 338 -4.44 -3.90 -16.96
CA TRP A 338 -3.21 -3.10 -16.91
C TRP A 338 -1.93 -3.85 -17.30
N PHE A 339 -1.97 -5.18 -17.41
CA PHE A 339 -0.85 -5.99 -17.94
C PHE A 339 -1.03 -6.34 -19.43
N GLN A 340 -2.09 -5.85 -20.08
CA GLN A 340 -2.38 -6.15 -21.49
C GLN A 340 -1.65 -5.26 -22.50
N THR A 341 -0.74 -4.39 -22.05
CA THR A 341 0.11 -3.58 -22.94
C THR A 341 1.09 -4.47 -23.70
N ASN A 342 1.53 -4.02 -24.88
CA ASN A 342 2.40 -4.82 -25.74
C ASN A 342 3.75 -5.18 -25.07
N LEU A 343 4.28 -4.27 -24.26
CA LEU A 343 5.52 -4.50 -23.50
C LEU A 343 5.32 -5.53 -22.40
N TRP A 344 4.25 -5.42 -21.60
CA TRP A 344 3.97 -6.38 -20.51
C TRP A 344 3.64 -7.77 -21.05
N LYS A 345 2.83 -7.87 -22.11
CA LYS A 345 2.56 -9.15 -22.77
C LYS A 345 3.85 -9.83 -23.22
N ARG A 346 4.76 -9.07 -23.84
CA ARG A 346 6.07 -9.59 -24.25
C ARG A 346 6.88 -10.13 -23.08
N GLU A 347 7.02 -9.37 -22.00
CA GLU A 347 7.81 -9.84 -20.84
C GLU A 347 7.19 -11.09 -20.19
N ILE A 348 5.86 -11.14 -20.09
CA ILE A 348 5.16 -12.30 -19.52
C ILE A 348 5.28 -13.52 -20.44
N ASP A 349 5.13 -13.35 -21.76
CA ASP A 349 5.30 -14.44 -22.73
C ASP A 349 6.74 -14.97 -22.74
N MET A 350 7.74 -14.08 -22.65
CA MET A 350 9.14 -14.48 -22.50
C MET A 350 9.38 -15.30 -21.23
N PHE A 351 8.74 -14.92 -20.11
CA PHE A 351 8.79 -15.71 -18.88
C PHE A 351 8.12 -17.08 -19.02
N LEU A 352 6.98 -17.17 -19.71
CA LEU A 352 6.26 -18.42 -19.93
C LEU A 352 7.02 -19.38 -20.87
N ASP A 353 7.76 -18.84 -21.85
CA ASP A 353 8.64 -19.61 -22.74
C ASP A 353 9.88 -20.11 -21.99
N LYS A 354 10.64 -19.20 -21.37
CA LYS A 354 11.91 -19.53 -20.71
C LYS A 354 11.75 -20.25 -19.39
N LYS A 355 10.63 -20.06 -18.68
CA LYS A 355 10.34 -20.62 -17.35
C LYS A 355 11.49 -20.36 -16.36
N ALA A 356 11.99 -19.13 -16.38
CA ALA A 356 13.16 -18.70 -15.67
C ALA A 356 12.85 -17.43 -14.88
N LYS A 357 13.38 -17.31 -13.66
CA LYS A 357 13.30 -16.11 -12.83
C LYS A 357 14.68 -15.72 -12.32
N LEU A 358 14.81 -14.44 -11.97
CA LEU A 358 16.03 -13.87 -11.42
C LEU A 358 15.69 -12.92 -10.28
N GLU A 359 16.40 -13.06 -9.17
CA GLU A 359 16.33 -12.12 -8.05
C GLU A 359 17.27 -10.93 -8.29
N ILE A 360 16.90 -9.73 -7.83
CA ILE A 360 17.72 -8.52 -7.98
C ILE A 360 19.10 -8.70 -7.30
N GLU A 361 19.14 -9.47 -6.21
CA GLU A 361 20.38 -9.80 -5.50
C GLU A 361 21.41 -10.52 -6.39
N ALA A 362 20.96 -11.23 -7.43
CA ALA A 362 21.87 -11.84 -8.39
C ALA A 362 22.56 -10.80 -9.31
N LEU A 363 21.90 -9.68 -9.60
CA LEU A 363 22.57 -8.57 -10.27
C LEU A 363 23.51 -7.83 -9.33
N ALA A 364 23.16 -7.75 -8.04
CA ALA A 364 24.04 -7.19 -7.03
C ALA A 364 25.27 -8.09 -6.80
N SER A 365 25.15 -9.41 -6.95
CA SER A 365 26.26 -10.37 -6.76
C SER A 365 27.28 -10.32 -7.90
N LYS A 366 26.86 -10.01 -9.14
CA LYS A 366 27.77 -9.65 -10.26
C LYS A 366 28.66 -8.45 -9.90
N GLY A 367 28.13 -7.56 -9.06
CA GLY A 367 28.88 -6.49 -8.43
C GLY A 367 27.97 -5.33 -8.10
N LEU A 368 28.03 -4.83 -6.87
CA LEU A 368 27.23 -3.68 -6.47
C LEU A 368 27.51 -2.43 -7.33
N ARG A 369 28.75 -2.27 -7.81
CA ARG A 369 29.12 -1.22 -8.77
C ARG A 369 28.43 -1.39 -10.12
N PHE A 370 28.24 -2.61 -10.58
CA PHE A 370 27.51 -2.89 -11.82
C PHE A 370 26.04 -2.45 -11.66
N LEU A 371 25.37 -2.86 -10.58
CA LEU A 371 23.98 -2.47 -10.32
C LEU A 371 23.85 -0.93 -10.18
N ALA A 372 24.67 -0.31 -9.32
CA ALA A 372 24.54 1.09 -8.97
C ALA A 372 25.05 2.06 -10.05
N PHE A 373 26.11 1.72 -10.78
CA PHE A 373 26.81 2.67 -11.65
C PHE A 373 26.78 2.31 -13.14
N GLN A 374 26.22 1.16 -13.52
CA GLN A 374 26.04 0.78 -14.92
C GLN A 374 24.58 0.49 -15.22
N TYR A 375 23.99 -0.52 -14.58
CA TYR A 375 22.63 -0.97 -14.87
C TYR A 375 21.57 0.12 -14.62
N LEU A 376 21.47 0.65 -13.39
CA LEU A 376 20.45 1.66 -13.08
C LEU A 376 20.60 2.94 -13.92
N PRO A 377 21.80 3.55 -14.03
CA PRO A 377 21.97 4.76 -14.83
C PRO A 377 21.73 4.56 -16.32
N GLU A 378 22.22 3.44 -16.90
CA GLU A 378 22.03 3.14 -18.33
C GLU A 378 20.55 3.02 -18.65
N LYS A 379 19.78 2.30 -17.83
CA LYS A 379 18.34 2.14 -18.05
C LYS A 379 17.56 3.45 -17.92
N ILE A 380 17.91 4.29 -16.95
CA ILE A 380 17.28 5.60 -16.76
C ILE A 380 17.62 6.54 -17.92
N GLN A 381 18.88 6.59 -18.37
CA GLN A 381 19.30 7.47 -19.47
C GLN A 381 18.74 7.03 -20.83
N THR A 382 18.72 5.72 -21.10
CA THR A 382 18.22 5.15 -22.37
C THR A 382 16.70 5.04 -22.44
N HIS A 383 15.98 5.45 -21.40
CA HIS A 383 14.54 5.35 -21.31
C HIS A 383 14.01 3.90 -21.40
N ASP A 384 14.81 2.94 -20.91
CA ASP A 384 14.52 1.51 -20.95
C ASP A 384 13.71 1.09 -19.72
N TRP A 385 12.45 1.47 -19.68
CA TRP A 385 11.47 1.07 -18.66
C TRP A 385 10.15 0.67 -19.30
N ILE A 386 9.28 0.06 -18.50
CA ILE A 386 7.92 -0.32 -18.92
C ILE A 386 6.91 0.53 -18.16
N GLU A 387 5.93 1.06 -18.89
CA GLU A 387 4.76 1.74 -18.33
C GLU A 387 3.60 0.74 -18.20
#